data_AF-A0A960TRP0-F1
#
_entry.id   AF-A0A960TRP0-F1
#
_cell.length_a   1.000
_cell.length_b   1.000
_cell.length_c   1.000
_cell.angle_alpha   90.00
_cell.angle_beta   90.00
_cell.angle_gamma   90.00
#
_symmetry.space_group_name_H-M   'P 1'
#
loop_
_entity.id
_entity.type
_entity.pdbx_description
1 polymer ?
#
loop_
_entity_poly.entity_id
_entity_poly.type
_entity_poly.pdbx_seq_one_letter_code
_entity_poly.pdbx_strand_id
1 'polypeptide(L)' 'MLAATAAARPHAPALTHGDETWTYAQLAAAAARVRRFLLSRGVAPGDRVALLIENGLPYAAAFFG' A
#
# COMPACT_ATOMS: atom_id res chain seq x y z
N MET A 1 -4.61 3.97 10.17
CA MET A 1 -3.76 3.00 10.90
C MET A 1 -2.38 2.81 10.27
N LEU A 2 -2.24 2.42 8.99
CA LEU A 2 -0.92 2.20 8.36
C LEU A 2 0.04 3.39 8.49
N ALA A 3 -0.42 4.63 8.23
CA ALA A 3 0.42 5.82 8.35
C ALA A 3 0.98 6.04 9.76
N ALA A 4 0.19 5.77 10.80
CA ALA A 4 0.62 5.88 12.19
C ALA A 4 1.67 4.81 12.54
N THR A 5 1.46 3.57 12.10
CA THR A 5 2.45 2.49 12.29
C THR A 5 3.75 2.75 11.53
N ALA A 6 3.67 3.28 10.31
CA ALA A 6 4.85 3.65 9.52
C ALA A 6 5.64 4.81 10.13
N ALA A 7 4.97 5.76 10.78
CA ALA A 7 5.64 6.82 11.54
C ALA A 7 6.31 6.26 12.81
N ALA A 8 5.65 5.34 13.52
CA ALA A 8 6.16 4.78 14.76
C ALA A 8 7.29 3.76 14.56
N ARG A 9 7.27 2.98 13.47
CA ARG A 9 8.22 1.88 13.21
C ARG A 9 8.64 1.83 11.73
N PRO A 10 9.26 2.90 11.19
CA PRO A 10 9.48 3.05 9.75
C PRO A 10 10.37 1.95 9.14
N HIS A 11 11.36 1.49 9.89
CA HIS A 11 12.35 0.50 9.43
C HIS A 11 12.00 -0.94 9.83
N ALA A 12 10.94 -1.15 10.61
CA ALA A 12 10.53 -2.51 10.97
C ALA A 12 9.94 -3.22 9.74
N PRO A 13 10.21 -4.54 9.57
CA PRO A 13 9.63 -5.32 8.49
C PRO A 13 8.11 -5.35 8.63
N ALA A 14 7.40 -5.10 7.53
CA ALA A 14 5.94 -5.07 7.47
C ALA A 14 5.37 -6.24 6.68
N LEU A 15 6.02 -6.61 5.57
CA LEU A 15 5.55 -7.67 4.69
C LEU A 15 6.72 -8.31 3.94
N THR A 16 6.71 -9.64 3.86
CA THR A 16 7.67 -10.44 3.10
C THR A 16 6.93 -11.27 2.06
N HIS A 17 7.44 -11.32 0.84
CA HIS A 17 6.93 -12.16 -0.23
C HIS A 17 8.10 -12.74 -1.02
N GLY A 18 8.30 -14.06 -0.94
CA GLY A 18 9.53 -14.70 -1.40
C GLY A 18 10.73 -14.14 -0.63
N ASP A 19 11.76 -13.71 -1.36
CA ASP A 19 13.00 -13.17 -0.79
C ASP A 19 12.96 -11.65 -0.56
N GLU A 20 11.87 -10.98 -0.96
CA GLU A 20 11.74 -9.53 -0.80
C GLU A 20 10.94 -9.19 0.46
N THR A 21 11.46 -8.23 1.24
CA THR A 21 10.79 -7.70 2.43
C THR A 21 10.67 -6.18 2.35
N TRP A 22 9.45 -5.67 2.53
CA TRP A 22 9.19 -4.25 2.70
C TRP A 22 9.05 -3.87 4.16
N THR A 23 9.62 -2.72 4.50
CA THR A 23 9.39 -2.04 5.78
C THR A 23 8.04 -1.33 5.79
N TYR A 24 7.57 -0.92 6.97
CA TYR A 24 6.34 -0.13 7.07
C TYR A 24 6.43 1.20 6.30
N ALA A 25 7.60 1.84 6.26
CA ALA A 25 7.79 3.07 5.48
C ALA A 25 7.64 2.80 3.97
N GLN A 26 8.22 1.71 3.47
CA GLN A 26 8.12 1.33 2.05
C GLN A 26 6.68 0.99 1.66
N LEU A 27 5.98 0.20 2.48
CA LEU A 27 4.57 -0.13 2.26
C LEU A 27 3.69 1.13 2.25
N ALA A 28 3.86 2.02 3.22
CA ALA A 28 3.10 3.27 3.30
C ALA A 28 3.38 4.19 2.10
N ALA A 29 4.64 4.26 1.64
CA ALA A 29 4.99 5.03 0.46
C ALA A 29 4.35 4.45 -0.81
N ALA A 30 4.35 3.12 -0.96
CA ALA A 30 3.71 2.44 -2.09
C ALA A 30 2.19 2.65 -2.10
N ALA A 31 1.52 2.44 -0.96
CA ALA A 31 0.10 2.72 -0.79
C ALA A 31 -0.24 4.18 -1.11
N ALA A 32 0.56 5.15 -0.64
CA ALA A 32 0.34 6.56 -0.93
C ALA A 32 0.52 6.92 -2.43
N ARG A 33 1.27 6.13 -3.21
CA ARG A 33 1.32 6.28 -4.68
C ARG A 33 0.03 5.77 -5.31
N VAL A 34 -0.48 4.61 -4.89
CA VAL A 34 -1.76 4.06 -5.37
C VAL A 34 -2.88 5.05 -5.09
N ARG A 35 -2.99 5.56 -3.87
CA ARG A 35 -3.99 6.57 -3.50
C ARG A 35 -3.98 7.78 -4.42
N ARG A 36 -2.79 8.36 -4.65
CA ARG A 36 -2.63 9.52 -5.52
C ARG A 36 -3.03 9.23 -6.96
N PHE A 37 -2.72 8.03 -7.45
CA PHE A 37 -3.14 7.59 -8.77
C PHE A 37 -4.66 7.43 -8.85
N LEU A 38 -5.31 6.81 -7.88
CA LEU A 38 -6.77 6.66 -7.88
C LEU A 38 -7.48 8.01 -7.80
N LEU A 39 -7.00 8.92 -6.94
CA LEU A 39 -7.52 10.29 -6.86
C LEU A 39 -7.35 11.05 -8.18
N SER A 40 -6.21 10.90 -8.88
CA SER A 40 -6.01 11.54 -10.18
C SER A 40 -6.88 10.94 -11.30
N ARG A 41 -7.46 9.75 -11.08
CA ARG A 41 -8.47 9.13 -11.95
C ARG A 41 -9.92 9.48 -11.55
N GLY A 42 -10.11 10.33 -10.54
CA GLY A 42 -11.42 10.77 -10.09
C GLY A 42 -12.13 9.80 -9.15
N VAL A 43 -11.44 8.78 -8.65
CA VAL A 43 -12.00 7.86 -7.65
C VAL A 43 -12.24 8.61 -6.34
N ALA A 44 -13.45 8.48 -5.82
CA ALA A 44 -13.91 9.12 -4.60
C ALA A 44 -14.28 8.09 -3.51
N PRO A 45 -14.38 8.52 -2.24
CA PRO A 45 -14.90 7.67 -1.18
C PRO A 45 -16.29 7.11 -1.53
N GLY A 46 -16.44 5.78 -1.45
CA GLY A 46 -17.66 5.07 -1.83
C GLY A 46 -17.58 4.39 -3.20
N ASP A 47 -16.63 4.78 -4.05
CA ASP A 47 -16.40 4.12 -5.34
C ASP A 47 -15.83 2.71 -5.16
N ARG A 48 -16.10 1.85 -6.14
CA ARG A 48 -15.63 0.47 -6.18
C ARG A 48 -14.50 0.34 -7.19
N VAL A 49 -13.33 -0.12 -6.75
CA VAL A 49 -12.16 -0.38 -7.61
C VAL A 49 -11.89 -1.89 -7.62
N ALA A 50 -11.85 -2.49 -8.81
CA ALA A 50 -11.48 -3.89 -8.97
C ALA A 50 -9.95 -4.04 -8.95
N LEU A 51 -9.45 -5.02 -8.20
CA LEU A 51 -8.04 -5.41 -8.19
C LEU A 51 -7.88 -6.74 -8.91
N LEU A 52 -7.24 -6.73 -10.08
CA LEU A 52 -6.87 -7.92 -10.84
C LEU A 52 -5.35 -8.00 -10.90
N ILE A 53 -4.75 -8.51 -9.84
CA ILE A 53 -3.31 -8.62 -9.64
C ILE A 53 -3.02 -9.89 -8.85
N GLU A 54 -1.83 -10.46 -9.06
CA GLU A 54 -1.37 -11.61 -8.27
C GLU A 54 -1.13 -11.21 -6.81
N ASN A 55 -1.14 -12.20 -5.92
CA ASN A 55 -0.78 -11.97 -4.53
C ASN A 55 0.70 -11.60 -4.42
N GLY A 56 1.03 -10.65 -3.53
CA GLY A 56 2.39 -10.17 -3.32
C GLY A 56 2.45 -8.76 -2.75
N LEU A 57 3.64 -8.17 -2.74
CA LEU A 57 3.85 -6.81 -2.21
C LEU A 57 3.02 -5.74 -2.94
N PRO A 58 2.87 -5.78 -4.29
CA PRO A 58 2.00 -4.84 -5.01
C PRO A 58 0.52 -4.96 -4.61
N TYR A 59 0.04 -6.18 -4.33
CA TYR A 59 -1.33 -6.40 -3.84
C TYR A 59 -1.56 -5.70 -2.50
N ALA A 60 -0.64 -5.85 -1.56
CA ALA A 60 -0.75 -5.16 -0.27
C ALA A 60 -0.72 -3.63 -0.44
N ALA A 61 0.15 -3.09 -1.29
CA ALA A 61 0.15 -1.65 -1.57
C ALA A 61 -1.19 -1.16 -2.16
N ALA A 62 -1.79 -1.95 -3.07
CA ALA A 62 -3.07 -1.62 -3.66
C ALA A 62 -4.22 -1.67 -2.65
N PHE A 63 -4.19 -2.64 -1.72
CA PHE A 63 -5.19 -2.78 -0.67
C PHE A 63 -5.15 -1.62 0.35
N PHE A 64 -3.96 -1.09 0.66
CA PHE A 64 -3.80 -0.01 1.63
C PHE A 64 -3.82 1.42 1.05
N GLY A 65 -3.83 1.57 -0.28
CA GLY A 65 -3.81 2.86 -0.97
C GLY A 65 -5.16 3.54 -1.00
#